data_AF-A0A1V8NVX8-F1
#
_entry.id   AF-A0A1V8NVX8-F1
#
_cell.length_a   1.000
_cell.length_b   1.000
_cell.length_c   1.000
_cell.angle_alpha   90.00
_cell.angle_beta   90.00
_cell.angle_gamma   90.00
#
_symmetry.space_group_name_H-M   'P 1'
#
loop_
_entity.id
_entity.type
_entity.pdbx_description
1 polymer ?
#
loop_
_entity_poly.entity_id
_entity_poly.type
_entity_poly.pdbx_seq_one_letter_code
_entity_poly.pdbx_strand_id
1 'polypeptide(L)'
;MAHETGTASSETDLLQKLDTFLTGNAQLTVTGEQWQRIYDHTTQAGDSVETSRAVVWQAPGASGGDKIYIGAYTHGVTASNTYNLCFCGGSMFSAAGVVYDDMHSGFINISKDVVLFADRRSFRYWFFASGRRVIVVTGVNTIYSSAYCGFMLPVVNPSEYPYPLVIAGSASNTGLRYSDTTDAHSSIVDPRQKNFWLLYPDQGWRDIYGRNYSYSTTGADKRYLTPNGATRYKSGILQTLTALQASPGSHCPLFPVEVRSLEESGVNFLGALDGVFWLPGVGRASEDTISSADGHQYVVFQNGFRITPCDYFAVEVS
;
A
#
# COMPACT_ATOMS: atom_id res chain seq x y z
N MET A 1 -0.93 10.53 13.28
CA MET A 1 0.05 10.08 12.23
C MET A 1 0.65 11.30 11.54
N ALA A 2 1.83 11.25 10.89
CA ALA A 2 2.27 12.36 10.03
C ALA A 2 1.55 12.26 8.67
N HIS A 3 1.05 13.38 8.15
CA HIS A 3 0.31 13.43 6.88
C HIS A 3 0.69 14.65 6.05
N GLU A 4 0.78 14.49 4.73
CA GLU A 4 0.98 15.55 3.75
C GLU A 4 0.14 15.31 2.50
N THR A 5 -0.45 16.35 1.93
CA THR A 5 -1.10 16.30 0.62
C THR A 5 -0.55 17.39 -0.29
N GLY A 6 -0.51 17.12 -1.58
CA GLY A 6 0.02 18.07 -2.54
C GLY A 6 -0.20 17.64 -3.98
N THR A 7 0.58 18.26 -4.87
CA THR A 7 0.60 17.94 -6.30
C THR A 7 2.02 17.60 -6.70
N ALA A 8 2.20 16.49 -7.41
CA ALA A 8 3.48 16.12 -8.02
C ALA A 8 3.43 16.47 -9.51
N SER A 9 4.55 16.95 -10.07
CA SER A 9 4.66 17.29 -11.49
C SER A 9 5.01 16.08 -12.37
N SER A 10 5.53 15.01 -11.77
CA SER A 10 5.89 13.74 -12.40
C SER A 10 6.06 12.63 -11.35
N GLU A 11 6.26 11.39 -11.78
CA GLU A 11 6.61 10.25 -10.93
C GLU A 11 7.95 10.44 -10.19
N THR A 12 8.93 11.11 -10.82
CA THR A 12 10.22 11.44 -10.18
C THR A 12 10.06 12.50 -9.10
N ASP A 13 9.26 13.54 -9.38
CA ASP A 13 8.94 14.57 -8.38
C ASP A 13 8.16 13.98 -7.19
N LEU A 14 7.25 13.03 -7.46
CA LEU A 14 6.55 12.29 -6.40
C LEU A 14 7.53 11.54 -5.49
N LEU A 15 8.48 10.77 -6.05
CA LEU A 15 9.48 10.05 -5.25
C LEU A 15 10.38 11.02 -4.47
N GLN A 16 10.77 12.15 -5.05
CA GLN A 16 11.54 13.17 -4.34
C GLN A 16 10.78 13.78 -3.16
N LYS A 17 9.49 14.07 -3.35
CA LYS A 17 8.62 14.58 -2.28
C LYS A 17 8.40 13.54 -1.19
N LEU A 18 8.20 12.28 -1.57
CA LEU A 18 8.07 11.17 -0.62
C LEU A 18 9.34 10.99 0.22
N ASP A 19 10.52 11.01 -0.41
CA ASP A 19 11.80 10.93 0.28
C ASP A 19 11.99 12.09 1.26
N THR A 20 11.65 13.32 0.85
CA THR A 20 11.72 14.51 1.70
C THR A 20 10.76 14.41 2.88
N PHE A 21 9.53 13.95 2.65
CA PHE A 21 8.52 13.75 3.68
C PHE A 21 8.99 12.71 4.72
N LEU A 22 9.45 11.54 4.28
CA LEU A 22 9.85 10.46 5.19
C LEU A 22 11.11 10.80 6.02
N THR A 23 12.05 11.55 5.45
CA THR A 23 13.34 11.85 6.09
C THR A 23 13.36 13.18 6.86
N GLY A 24 12.41 14.08 6.61
CA GLY A 24 12.45 15.46 7.12
C GLY A 24 11.13 16.03 7.62
N ASN A 25 10.02 15.28 7.65
CA ASN A 25 8.76 15.79 8.21
C ASN A 25 8.90 16.10 9.71
N ALA A 26 8.53 17.32 10.09
CA ALA A 26 8.70 17.81 11.45
C ALA A 26 7.99 16.95 12.52
N GLN A 27 6.82 16.39 12.21
CA GLN A 27 6.10 15.54 13.14
C GLN A 27 6.83 14.21 13.36
N LEU A 28 7.31 13.58 12.28
CA LEU A 28 8.12 12.35 12.36
C LEU A 28 9.42 12.59 13.13
N THR A 29 10.07 13.74 12.94
CA THR A 29 11.29 14.08 13.68
C THR A 29 11.02 14.26 15.17
N VAL A 30 9.95 14.98 15.54
CA VAL A 30 9.58 15.22 16.94
C VAL A 30 9.19 13.93 17.66
N THR A 31 8.53 12.98 16.98
CA THR A 31 8.15 11.69 17.57
C THR A 31 9.27 10.63 17.51
N GLY A 32 10.43 10.94 16.92
CA GLY A 32 11.51 9.97 16.74
C GLY A 32 11.20 8.89 15.69
N GLU A 33 10.21 9.15 14.84
CA GLU A 33 9.68 8.25 13.82
C GLU A 33 10.20 8.56 12.40
N GLN A 34 11.15 9.47 12.27
CA GLN A 34 11.75 9.83 10.98
C GLN A 34 12.51 8.66 10.36
N TRP A 35 12.39 8.49 9.04
CA TRP A 35 13.01 7.41 8.32
C TRP A 35 14.42 7.83 7.90
N GLN A 36 15.32 6.86 7.77
CA GLN A 36 16.67 7.10 7.29
C GLN A 36 16.80 6.63 5.84
N ARG A 37 17.25 7.52 4.95
CA ARG A 37 17.65 7.13 3.59
C ARG A 37 19.00 6.42 3.66
N ILE A 38 19.03 5.15 3.25
CA ILE A 38 20.22 4.29 3.31
C ILE A 38 20.77 3.92 1.93
N TYR A 39 20.03 4.24 0.86
CA TYR A 39 20.46 4.13 -0.53
C TYR A 39 19.74 5.18 -1.37
N ASP A 40 20.43 5.77 -2.34
CA ASP A 40 19.89 6.69 -3.33
C ASP A 40 20.75 6.58 -4.60
N HIS A 41 20.12 6.19 -5.70
CA HIS A 41 20.81 6.02 -6.97
C HIS A 41 19.93 6.46 -8.12
N THR A 42 20.54 7.03 -9.17
CA THR A 42 19.86 7.42 -10.39
C THR A 42 20.49 6.71 -11.58
N THR A 43 19.74 5.79 -12.17
CA THR A 43 20.08 5.12 -13.43
C THR A 43 19.64 5.99 -14.60
N GLN A 44 20.57 6.31 -15.49
CA GLN A 44 20.30 7.15 -16.65
C GLN A 44 19.40 6.45 -17.67
N ALA A 45 18.65 7.25 -18.43
CA ALA A 45 17.78 6.75 -19.50
C ALA A 45 18.54 5.90 -20.53
N GLY A 46 17.82 4.90 -21.07
CA GLY A 46 18.23 4.13 -22.25
C GLY A 46 17.34 4.42 -23.45
N ASP A 47 17.37 3.57 -24.48
CA ASP A 47 16.64 3.79 -25.74
C ASP A 47 15.10 3.83 -25.57
N SER A 48 14.56 3.07 -24.61
CA SER A 48 13.11 2.91 -24.41
C SER A 48 12.64 3.12 -22.97
N VAL A 49 13.57 3.34 -22.04
CA VAL A 49 13.34 3.47 -20.60
C VAL A 49 13.85 4.83 -20.17
N GLU A 50 13.01 5.58 -19.45
CA GLU A 50 13.34 6.90 -18.93
C GLU A 50 14.31 6.79 -17.74
N THR A 51 14.93 7.90 -17.35
CA THR A 51 15.79 7.95 -16.16
C THR A 51 15.03 7.46 -14.93
N SER A 52 15.62 6.51 -14.21
CA SER A 52 15.04 5.91 -13.01
C SER A 52 15.79 6.35 -11.76
N ARG A 53 15.08 6.78 -10.72
CA ARG A 53 15.64 7.00 -9.38
C ARG A 53 15.17 5.89 -8.47
N ALA A 54 16.09 5.29 -7.72
CA ALA A 54 15.84 4.26 -6.73
C ALA A 54 16.30 4.74 -5.34
N VAL A 55 15.46 4.59 -4.33
CA VAL A 55 15.71 5.00 -2.95
C VAL A 55 15.36 3.84 -2.02
N VAL A 56 16.19 3.59 -1.01
CA VAL A 56 15.86 2.65 0.08
C VAL A 56 15.90 3.39 1.41
N TRP A 57 14.87 3.15 2.21
CA TRP A 57 14.73 3.69 3.55
C TRP A 57 14.78 2.59 4.61
N GLN A 58 15.26 2.98 5.79
CA GLN A 58 15.11 2.24 7.04
C GLN A 58 14.17 3.02 7.96
N ALA A 59 12.98 2.48 8.23
CA ALA A 59 12.09 3.04 9.23
C ALA A 59 12.47 2.55 10.65
N PRO A 60 12.31 3.39 11.69
CA PRO A 60 12.79 3.13 13.05
C PRO A 60 11.88 2.24 13.91
N GLY A 61 10.66 1.93 13.45
CA GLY A 61 9.62 1.32 14.29
C GLY A 61 8.95 2.30 15.25
N ALA A 62 8.12 1.79 16.17
CA ALA A 62 7.42 2.63 17.15
C ALA A 62 8.32 3.09 18.31
N SER A 63 9.44 2.41 18.56
CA SER A 63 10.34 2.67 19.69
C SER A 63 11.82 2.80 19.29
N GLY A 64 12.12 2.95 18.00
CA GLY A 64 13.49 3.12 17.50
C GLY A 64 14.33 1.85 17.41
N GLY A 65 13.78 0.69 17.79
CA GLY A 65 14.47 -0.60 17.78
C GLY A 65 14.22 -1.45 16.53
N ASP A 66 13.12 -1.19 15.81
CA ASP A 66 12.83 -1.95 14.60
C ASP A 66 13.66 -1.40 13.44
N LYS A 67 14.02 -2.27 12.51
CA LYS A 67 14.70 -1.88 11.27
C LYS A 67 13.86 -2.37 10.10
N ILE A 68 13.02 -1.49 9.58
CA ILE A 68 12.06 -1.83 8.52
C ILE A 68 12.61 -1.30 7.20
N TYR A 69 12.93 -2.19 6.27
CA TYR A 69 13.57 -1.84 5.01
C TYR A 69 12.57 -1.82 3.85
N ILE A 70 12.42 -0.66 3.22
CA ILE A 70 11.49 -0.43 2.10
C ILE A 70 12.24 0.29 0.99
N GLY A 71 12.12 -0.23 -0.23
CA GLY A 71 12.67 0.35 -1.45
C GLY A 71 11.57 0.94 -2.32
N ALA A 72 11.88 2.02 -3.02
CA ALA A 72 11.03 2.56 -4.07
C ALA A 72 11.85 3.01 -5.27
N TYR A 73 11.28 2.86 -6.47
CA TYR A 73 11.92 3.31 -7.70
C TYR A 73 10.94 3.80 -8.75
N THR A 74 11.35 4.76 -9.57
CA THR A 74 10.54 5.20 -10.71
C THR A 74 10.68 4.25 -11.88
N HIS A 75 9.57 3.94 -12.55
CA HIS A 75 9.54 3.14 -13.77
C HIS A 75 8.84 3.92 -14.87
N GLY A 76 9.63 4.46 -15.79
CA GLY A 76 9.16 5.24 -16.94
C GLY A 76 9.49 4.54 -18.26
N VAL A 77 8.49 4.31 -19.11
CA VAL A 77 8.64 3.73 -20.44
C VAL A 77 7.89 4.60 -21.45
N THR A 78 8.62 5.26 -22.34
CA THR A 78 8.05 6.24 -23.28
C THR A 78 7.11 5.58 -24.28
N ALA A 79 7.46 4.39 -24.77
CA ALA A 79 6.69 3.66 -25.79
C ALA A 79 5.30 3.23 -25.31
N SER A 80 5.16 2.89 -24.03
CA SER A 80 3.88 2.51 -23.42
C SER A 80 3.18 3.68 -22.72
N ASN A 81 3.81 4.84 -22.65
CA ASN A 81 3.34 6.01 -21.91
C ASN A 81 3.00 5.65 -20.45
N THR A 82 3.90 4.88 -19.82
CA THR A 82 3.77 4.42 -18.44
C THR A 82 4.83 5.13 -17.58
N TYR A 83 4.39 5.72 -16.48
CA TYR A 83 5.26 6.46 -15.54
C TYR A 83 4.76 6.16 -14.13
N ASN A 84 5.39 5.22 -13.45
CA ASN A 84 4.91 4.68 -12.19
C ASN A 84 5.97 4.77 -11.09
N LEU A 85 5.49 4.68 -9.85
CA LEU A 85 6.34 4.44 -8.68
C LEU A 85 6.16 2.98 -8.25
N CYS A 86 7.26 2.25 -8.12
CA CYS A 86 7.26 0.84 -7.73
C CYS A 86 7.86 0.72 -6.33
N PHE A 87 7.34 -0.21 -5.53
CA PHE A 87 7.79 -0.47 -4.16
C PHE A 87 8.15 -1.94 -3.96
N CYS A 88 9.17 -2.17 -3.13
CA CYS A 88 9.57 -3.48 -2.63
C CYS A 88 10.02 -3.37 -1.17
N GLY A 89 10.19 -4.50 -0.50
CA GLY A 89 10.72 -4.54 0.86
C GLY A 89 11.40 -5.85 1.17
N GLY A 90 12.20 -5.89 2.23
CA GLY A 90 12.92 -7.09 2.65
C GLY A 90 13.17 -7.12 4.15
N SER A 91 13.68 -8.25 4.63
CA SER A 91 14.03 -8.41 6.05
C SER A 91 15.34 -7.70 6.41
N MET A 92 16.18 -7.40 5.42
CA MET A 92 17.41 -6.63 5.57
C MET A 92 17.76 -5.93 4.26
N PHE A 93 18.52 -4.84 4.34
CA PHE A 93 19.17 -4.21 3.20
C PHE A 93 20.65 -3.92 3.50
N SER A 94 21.51 -4.09 2.50
CA SER A 94 22.91 -3.68 2.52
C SER A 94 23.28 -2.94 1.25
N ALA A 95 23.68 -1.68 1.37
CA ALA A 95 24.16 -0.89 0.23
C ALA A 95 25.42 -1.50 -0.42
N ALA A 96 26.27 -2.18 0.37
CA ALA A 96 27.44 -2.88 -0.14
C ALA A 96 27.09 -4.18 -0.89
N GLY A 97 25.86 -4.69 -0.72
CA GLY A 97 25.32 -5.83 -1.45
C GLY A 97 24.70 -5.46 -2.80
N VAL A 98 24.62 -4.16 -3.13
CA VAL A 98 24.08 -3.70 -4.41
C VAL A 98 25.06 -4.00 -5.53
N VAL A 99 24.56 -4.64 -6.59
CA VAL A 99 25.29 -5.06 -7.79
C VAL A 99 24.59 -4.46 -9.01
N TYR A 100 25.37 -3.97 -9.98
CA TYR A 100 24.86 -3.36 -11.22
C TYR A 100 23.85 -2.22 -11.02
N ASP A 101 24.02 -1.45 -9.94
CA ASP A 101 23.15 -0.33 -9.57
C ASP A 101 21.67 -0.72 -9.30
N ASP A 102 21.38 -2.01 -9.19
CA ASP A 102 20.05 -2.55 -8.91
C ASP A 102 19.83 -2.70 -7.41
N MET A 103 18.98 -1.83 -6.83
CA MET A 103 18.68 -1.87 -5.39
C MET A 103 18.12 -3.21 -4.93
N HIS A 104 17.46 -3.99 -5.80
CA HIS A 104 16.86 -5.28 -5.42
C HIS A 104 17.93 -6.27 -4.93
N SER A 105 19.14 -6.21 -5.51
CA SER A 105 20.27 -7.06 -5.12
C SER A 105 20.80 -6.77 -3.71
N GLY A 106 20.57 -5.57 -3.18
CA GLY A 106 20.94 -5.19 -1.82
C GLY A 106 20.00 -5.73 -0.75
N PHE A 107 18.81 -6.21 -1.12
CA PHE A 107 17.84 -6.76 -0.17
C PHE A 107 18.08 -8.25 0.12
N ILE A 108 17.84 -8.64 1.36
CA ILE A 108 17.67 -10.04 1.77
C ILE A 108 16.19 -10.34 1.92
N ASN A 109 15.78 -11.49 1.38
CA ASN A 109 14.39 -11.96 1.41
C ASN A 109 13.42 -10.89 0.89
N ILE A 110 13.65 -10.44 -0.34
CA ILE A 110 12.89 -9.36 -0.96
C ILE A 110 11.50 -9.82 -1.40
N SER A 111 10.50 -8.94 -1.25
CA SER A 111 9.18 -9.10 -1.84
C SER A 111 9.23 -9.03 -3.37
N LYS A 112 8.11 -9.36 -4.02
CA LYS A 112 7.90 -8.88 -5.38
C LYS A 112 7.54 -7.40 -5.36
N ASP A 113 7.73 -6.76 -6.50
CA ASP A 113 7.36 -5.36 -6.68
C ASP A 113 5.85 -5.18 -6.72
N VAL A 114 5.42 -4.05 -6.19
CA VAL A 114 4.07 -3.54 -6.32
C VAL A 114 4.11 -2.13 -6.89
N VAL A 115 3.04 -1.73 -7.54
CA VAL A 115 2.98 -0.51 -8.35
C VAL A 115 1.97 0.46 -7.76
N LEU A 116 2.41 1.69 -7.59
CA LEU A 116 1.58 2.88 -7.41
C LEU A 116 1.57 3.63 -8.74
N PHE A 117 0.38 3.83 -9.29
CA PHE A 117 0.27 4.55 -10.56
C PHE A 117 0.58 6.04 -10.38
N ALA A 118 1.33 6.59 -11.32
CA ALA A 118 1.62 8.01 -11.43
C ALA A 118 1.43 8.47 -12.89
N ASP A 119 1.90 9.67 -13.20
CA ASP A 119 1.93 10.20 -14.56
C ASP A 119 3.19 11.07 -14.73
N ARG A 120 3.58 11.35 -15.98
CA ARG A 120 4.58 12.37 -16.30
C ARG A 120 4.03 13.79 -16.18
N ARG A 121 2.70 13.93 -16.14
CA ARG A 121 1.99 15.19 -15.94
C ARG A 121 1.70 15.43 -14.47
N SER A 122 1.13 16.60 -14.17
CA SER A 122 0.71 16.97 -12.83
C SER A 122 -0.44 16.08 -12.30
N PHE A 123 -0.32 15.58 -11.07
CA PHE A 123 -1.37 14.81 -10.37
C PHE A 123 -1.32 15.03 -8.84
N ARG A 124 -2.40 14.71 -8.13
CA ARG A 124 -2.50 14.90 -6.67
C ARG A 124 -1.93 13.71 -5.91
N TYR A 125 -1.40 13.95 -4.71
CA TYR A 125 -0.93 12.90 -3.82
C TYR A 125 -1.34 13.13 -2.35
N TRP A 126 -1.33 12.05 -1.59
CA TRP A 126 -1.45 12.01 -0.14
C TRP A 126 -0.42 11.03 0.42
N PHE A 127 0.34 11.49 1.42
CA PHE A 127 1.30 10.70 2.18
C PHE A 127 0.83 10.59 3.62
N PHE A 128 0.91 9.39 4.19
CA PHE A 128 0.62 9.12 5.58
C PHE A 128 1.73 8.23 6.13
N ALA A 129 2.42 8.63 7.19
CA ALA A 129 3.54 7.87 7.73
C ALA A 129 3.65 7.90 9.25
N SER A 130 4.26 6.84 9.78
CA SER A 130 4.83 6.78 11.13
C SER A 130 6.15 6.02 11.07
N GLY A 131 6.75 5.71 12.22
CA GLY A 131 8.00 4.96 12.27
C GLY A 131 7.86 3.52 11.75
N ARG A 132 6.63 3.02 11.56
CA ARG A 132 6.37 1.62 11.21
C ARG A 132 5.95 1.38 9.76
N ARG A 133 5.46 2.42 9.06
CA ARG A 133 4.77 2.29 7.76
C ARG A 133 4.56 3.62 7.07
N VAL A 134 4.45 3.54 5.75
CA VAL A 134 4.01 4.61 4.85
C VAL A 134 2.84 4.13 4.00
N ILE A 135 1.85 5.00 3.83
CA ILE A 135 0.74 4.86 2.91
C ILE A 135 0.86 6.01 1.91
N VAL A 136 0.75 5.68 0.63
CA VAL A 136 0.77 6.66 -0.45
C VAL A 136 -0.48 6.48 -1.28
N VAL A 137 -1.19 7.58 -1.54
CA VAL A 137 -2.29 7.62 -2.50
C VAL A 137 -1.98 8.65 -3.58
N THR A 138 -2.26 8.32 -4.83
CA THR A 138 -2.19 9.25 -5.96
C THR A 138 -3.55 9.35 -6.63
N GLY A 139 -3.90 10.55 -7.09
CA GLY A 139 -5.11 10.83 -7.85
C GLY A 139 -4.73 11.35 -9.24
N VAL A 140 -4.75 10.46 -10.24
CA VAL A 140 -4.49 10.79 -11.65
C VAL A 140 -5.82 10.91 -12.37
N ASN A 141 -6.23 12.14 -12.67
CA ASN A 141 -7.61 12.46 -13.09
C ASN A 141 -8.64 11.99 -12.06
N THR A 142 -9.53 11.07 -12.42
CA THR A 142 -10.56 10.48 -11.56
C THR A 142 -10.18 9.09 -11.04
N ILE A 143 -8.92 8.69 -11.21
CA ILE A 143 -8.43 7.34 -10.92
C ILE A 143 -7.45 7.41 -9.75
N TYR A 144 -7.67 6.58 -8.73
CA TYR A 144 -6.87 6.61 -7.52
C TYR A 144 -6.03 5.35 -7.40
N SER A 145 -4.74 5.52 -7.12
CA SER A 145 -3.84 4.42 -6.82
C SER A 145 -3.36 4.52 -5.39
N SER A 146 -3.11 3.38 -4.76
CA SER A 146 -2.75 3.28 -3.35
C SER A 146 -1.59 2.32 -3.16
N ALA A 147 -0.67 2.65 -2.26
CA ALA A 147 0.38 1.75 -1.78
C ALA A 147 0.46 1.79 -0.25
N TYR A 148 0.79 0.64 0.34
CA TYR A 148 1.05 0.45 1.77
C TYR A 148 2.38 -0.30 1.88
N CYS A 149 3.36 0.31 2.56
CA CYS A 149 4.66 -0.30 2.80
C CYS A 149 5.01 -0.17 4.28
N GLY A 150 5.21 -1.29 4.97
CA GLY A 150 5.61 -1.32 6.37
C GLY A 150 4.86 -2.37 7.18
N PHE A 151 4.95 -2.28 8.50
CA PHE A 151 4.33 -3.27 9.38
C PHE A 151 2.82 -3.10 9.43
N MET A 152 2.09 -4.20 9.31
CA MET A 152 0.70 -4.28 9.77
C MET A 152 0.64 -4.41 11.31
N LEU A 153 -0.54 -4.34 11.89
CA LEU A 153 -0.79 -4.62 13.30
C LEU A 153 -1.03 -6.14 13.48
N PRO A 154 -0.04 -6.94 13.94
CA PRO A 154 -0.23 -8.35 14.16
C PRO A 154 -1.15 -8.61 15.36
N VAL A 155 -1.79 -9.77 15.40
CA VAL A 155 -2.68 -10.18 16.51
C VAL A 155 -1.93 -10.82 17.68
N VAL A 156 -0.64 -11.07 17.47
CA VAL A 156 0.26 -11.75 18.40
C VAL A 156 1.39 -10.80 18.81
N ASN A 157 2.12 -11.18 19.86
CA ASN A 157 3.21 -10.36 20.36
C ASN A 157 4.37 -10.30 19.35
N PRO A 158 5.22 -9.25 19.40
CA PRO A 158 6.40 -9.14 18.54
C PRO A 158 7.37 -10.34 18.62
N SER A 159 7.36 -11.12 19.71
CA SER A 159 8.15 -12.35 19.82
C SER A 159 7.65 -13.48 18.92
N GLU A 160 6.35 -13.52 18.63
CA GLU A 160 5.69 -14.57 17.85
C GLU A 160 5.60 -14.19 16.36
N TYR A 161 5.44 -12.89 16.07
CA TYR A 161 5.48 -12.37 14.71
C TYR A 161 6.38 -11.12 14.64
N PRO A 162 7.71 -11.31 14.54
CA PRO A 162 8.68 -10.22 14.67
C PRO A 162 8.70 -9.24 13.51
N TYR A 163 8.30 -9.66 12.31
CA TYR A 163 8.47 -8.86 11.10
C TYR A 163 7.25 -8.94 10.17
N PRO A 164 6.08 -8.41 10.59
CA PRO A 164 4.82 -8.48 9.83
C PRO A 164 4.80 -7.43 8.71
N LEU A 165 5.80 -7.48 7.82
CA LEU A 165 6.00 -6.54 6.73
C LEU A 165 4.99 -6.78 5.60
N VAL A 166 4.25 -5.73 5.27
CA VAL A 166 3.36 -5.66 4.11
C VAL A 166 3.98 -4.75 3.06
N ILE A 167 3.95 -5.22 1.81
CA ILE A 167 4.25 -4.45 0.61
C ILE A 167 3.06 -4.62 -0.33
N ALA A 168 2.25 -3.57 -0.47
CA ALA A 168 1.04 -3.59 -1.26
C ALA A 168 0.93 -2.33 -2.13
N GLY A 169 0.33 -2.48 -3.31
CA GLY A 169 0.14 -1.44 -4.32
C GLY A 169 -1.15 -1.66 -5.10
N SER A 170 -1.36 -0.88 -6.15
CA SER A 170 -2.52 -1.01 -7.03
C SER A 170 -2.36 -2.06 -8.12
N ALA A 171 -1.12 -2.40 -8.50
CA ALA A 171 -0.82 -3.42 -9.50
C ALA A 171 0.51 -4.13 -9.20
N SER A 172 0.79 -5.19 -9.96
CA SER A 172 2.05 -5.94 -9.90
C SER A 172 2.89 -5.84 -11.17
N ASN A 173 2.31 -5.39 -12.28
CA ASN A 173 3.01 -5.15 -13.53
C ASN A 173 3.48 -3.69 -13.58
N THR A 174 4.79 -3.47 -13.51
CA THR A 174 5.43 -2.15 -13.52
C THR A 174 5.10 -1.33 -14.78
N GLY A 175 4.86 -2.01 -15.91
CA GLY A 175 4.48 -1.41 -17.18
C GLY A 175 2.98 -1.12 -17.34
N LEU A 176 2.14 -1.48 -16.37
CA LEU A 176 0.70 -1.24 -16.42
C LEU A 176 0.38 0.25 -16.21
N ARG A 177 -0.57 0.78 -16.95
CA ARG A 177 -0.94 2.20 -16.88
C ARG A 177 -2.17 2.40 -15.99
N TYR A 178 -2.26 3.57 -15.34
CA TYR A 178 -3.43 3.96 -14.53
C TYR A 178 -4.78 3.84 -15.25
N SER A 179 -4.80 3.93 -16.58
CA SER A 179 -6.01 3.82 -17.39
C SER A 179 -6.48 2.40 -17.63
N ASP A 180 -5.75 1.39 -17.13
CA ASP A 180 -6.20 0.00 -17.18
C ASP A 180 -7.48 -0.18 -16.36
N THR A 181 -8.50 -0.76 -16.99
CA THR A 181 -9.82 -1.00 -16.37
C THR A 181 -10.07 -2.48 -16.10
N THR A 182 -9.01 -3.29 -16.01
CA THR A 182 -9.11 -4.71 -15.71
C THR A 182 -8.91 -4.97 -14.22
N ASP A 183 -8.99 -6.23 -13.81
CA ASP A 183 -8.66 -6.64 -12.45
C ASP A 183 -7.15 -6.54 -12.13
N ALA A 184 -6.29 -6.22 -13.10
CA ALA A 184 -4.89 -5.89 -12.83
C ALA A 184 -4.72 -4.56 -12.08
N HIS A 185 -5.72 -3.68 -12.16
CA HIS A 185 -5.81 -2.43 -11.41
C HIS A 185 -6.74 -2.59 -10.21
N SER A 186 -6.19 -2.49 -9.00
CA SER A 186 -6.94 -2.54 -7.75
C SER A 186 -6.32 -1.61 -6.67
N SER A 187 -6.65 -1.81 -5.41
CA SER A 187 -6.16 -1.02 -4.27
C SER A 187 -5.68 -1.91 -3.14
N ILE A 188 -5.06 -1.33 -2.14
CA ILE A 188 -4.52 -2.03 -0.96
C ILE A 188 -5.59 -2.73 -0.12
N VAL A 189 -6.88 -2.38 -0.27
CA VAL A 189 -8.01 -2.98 0.46
C VAL A 189 -8.77 -4.06 -0.32
N ASP A 190 -8.48 -4.17 -1.61
CA ASP A 190 -9.10 -5.14 -2.51
C ASP A 190 -8.10 -5.63 -3.58
N PRO A 191 -6.92 -6.16 -3.20
CA PRO A 191 -5.87 -6.54 -4.15
C PRO A 191 -6.32 -7.72 -5.01
N ARG A 192 -6.16 -7.63 -6.33
CA ARG A 192 -6.71 -8.64 -7.26
C ARG A 192 -5.66 -9.46 -8.00
N GLN A 193 -4.44 -8.95 -8.19
CA GLN A 193 -3.43 -9.60 -9.00
C GLN A 193 -2.01 -9.38 -8.47
N LYS A 194 -1.64 -10.13 -7.41
CA LYS A 194 -0.29 -10.17 -6.82
C LYS A 194 0.27 -8.81 -6.42
N ASN A 195 -0.61 -7.89 -6.06
CA ASN A 195 -0.26 -6.52 -5.69
C ASN A 195 -0.34 -6.30 -4.17
N PHE A 196 -0.33 -7.39 -3.38
CA PHE A 196 -0.26 -7.36 -1.93
C PHE A 196 0.56 -8.56 -1.45
N TRP A 197 1.67 -8.28 -0.78
CA TRP A 197 2.59 -9.27 -0.24
C TRP A 197 2.73 -9.07 1.26
N LEU A 198 2.60 -10.17 2.00
CA LEU A 198 2.85 -10.23 3.44
C LEU A 198 4.00 -11.19 3.71
N LEU A 199 4.98 -10.78 4.51
CA LEU A 199 6.02 -11.66 5.02
C LEU A 199 5.48 -12.41 6.25
N TYR A 200 5.23 -13.72 6.10
CA TYR A 200 4.64 -14.56 7.16
C TYR A 200 5.62 -14.82 8.32
N PRO A 201 5.13 -15.34 9.47
CA PRO A 201 5.98 -15.71 10.61
C PRO A 201 7.10 -16.69 10.25
N ASP A 202 6.88 -17.55 9.24
CA ASP A 202 7.88 -18.47 8.69
C ASP A 202 8.93 -17.79 7.79
N GLN A 203 8.92 -16.46 7.71
CA GLN A 203 9.75 -15.63 6.83
C GLN A 203 9.51 -15.89 5.34
N GLY A 204 8.39 -16.52 4.97
CA GLY A 204 7.98 -16.70 3.60
C GLY A 204 7.08 -15.57 3.12
N TRP A 205 7.35 -15.01 1.94
CA TRP A 205 6.41 -14.11 1.29
C TRP A 205 5.16 -14.87 0.82
N ARG A 206 3.99 -14.28 1.05
CA ARG A 206 2.70 -14.77 0.56
C ARG A 206 1.90 -13.62 -0.02
N ASP A 207 1.27 -13.88 -1.16
CA ASP A 207 0.29 -13.00 -1.77
C ASP A 207 -1.06 -13.09 -1.05
N ILE A 208 -1.72 -11.94 -0.91
CA ILE A 208 -3.05 -11.78 -0.30
C ILE A 208 -4.00 -11.16 -1.32
N TYR A 209 -5.28 -11.55 -1.28
CA TYR A 209 -6.27 -11.10 -2.26
C TYR A 209 -7.53 -10.50 -1.62
N GLY A 210 -8.22 -9.65 -2.37
CA GLY A 210 -9.52 -9.07 -2.05
C GLY A 210 -10.67 -9.96 -2.50
N ARG A 211 -11.69 -9.33 -3.10
CA ARG A 211 -12.94 -9.93 -3.61
C ARG A 211 -12.70 -10.88 -4.78
N ASN A 212 -11.80 -10.49 -5.69
CA ASN A 212 -11.39 -11.26 -6.86
C ASN A 212 -9.90 -11.62 -6.75
N TYR A 213 -9.45 -12.60 -7.52
CA TYR A 213 -8.04 -13.01 -7.56
C TYR A 213 -7.66 -13.62 -8.92
N SER A 214 -6.37 -13.65 -9.19
CA SER A 214 -5.75 -14.50 -10.20
C SER A 214 -4.65 -15.33 -9.55
N TYR A 215 -4.84 -16.66 -9.48
CA TYR A 215 -3.93 -17.56 -8.78
C TYR A 215 -2.59 -17.69 -9.46
N SER A 216 -1.53 -17.72 -8.66
CA SER A 216 -0.21 -18.13 -9.15
C SER A 216 0.68 -18.81 -8.12
N THR A 217 0.27 -18.85 -6.86
CA THR A 217 1.00 -19.51 -5.77
C THR A 217 0.07 -20.47 -5.04
N THR A 218 0.66 -21.51 -4.47
CA THR A 218 -0.08 -22.51 -3.69
C THR A 218 -0.72 -21.87 -2.44
N GLY A 219 -2.01 -22.15 -2.21
CA GLY A 219 -2.77 -21.63 -1.08
C GLY A 219 -3.23 -20.17 -1.22
N ALA A 220 -3.02 -19.52 -2.37
CA ALA A 220 -3.49 -18.15 -2.63
C ALA A 220 -5.02 -18.02 -2.51
N ASP A 221 -5.72 -19.12 -2.77
CA ASP A 221 -7.16 -19.32 -2.61
C ASP A 221 -7.64 -19.25 -1.17
N LYS A 222 -6.73 -19.32 -0.20
CA LYS A 222 -7.05 -19.35 1.23
C LYS A 222 -6.75 -18.03 1.94
N ARG A 223 -6.03 -17.10 1.30
CA ARG A 223 -5.55 -15.86 1.92
C ARG A 223 -6.33 -14.66 1.41
N TYR A 224 -6.87 -13.86 2.32
CA TYR A 224 -7.80 -12.80 1.96
C TYR A 224 -7.81 -11.59 2.89
N LEU A 225 -8.19 -10.45 2.34
CA LEU A 225 -8.51 -9.25 3.12
C LEU A 225 -10.00 -9.18 3.45
N THR A 226 -10.37 -8.90 4.69
CA THR A 226 -11.74 -8.51 5.03
C THR A 226 -11.90 -6.99 4.95
N PRO A 227 -13.12 -6.49 4.70
CA PRO A 227 -14.35 -7.25 4.44
C PRO A 227 -14.48 -7.76 3.00
N ASN A 228 -13.81 -7.14 2.03
CA ASN A 228 -14.05 -7.40 0.61
C ASN A 228 -13.78 -8.85 0.16
N GLY A 229 -12.72 -9.47 0.65
CA GLY A 229 -12.36 -10.85 0.32
C GLY A 229 -13.21 -11.92 1.00
N ALA A 230 -14.00 -11.57 2.02
CA ALA A 230 -14.90 -12.52 2.67
C ALA A 230 -16.01 -13.03 1.72
N THR A 231 -16.30 -12.28 0.64
CA THR A 231 -17.27 -12.68 -0.40
C THR A 231 -16.89 -13.98 -1.12
N ARG A 232 -15.62 -14.38 -1.05
CA ARG A 232 -15.11 -15.60 -1.70
C ARG A 232 -15.53 -16.88 -1.00
N TYR A 233 -15.82 -16.80 0.30
CA TYR A 233 -16.05 -17.98 1.14
C TYR A 233 -17.48 -18.09 1.66
N LYS A 234 -18.27 -17.02 1.54
CA LYS A 234 -19.66 -17.03 1.99
C LYS A 234 -20.54 -16.24 1.03
N SER A 235 -21.56 -16.93 0.51
CA SER A 235 -22.63 -16.31 -0.28
C SER A 235 -23.39 -15.28 0.56
N GLY A 236 -23.91 -14.23 -0.08
CA GLY A 236 -24.66 -13.17 0.61
C GLY A 236 -23.81 -12.01 1.13
N ILE A 237 -22.49 -12.20 1.32
CA ILE A 237 -21.63 -11.13 1.88
C ILE A 237 -21.56 -9.92 0.95
N LEU A 238 -21.47 -10.11 -0.37
CA LEU A 238 -21.43 -8.99 -1.31
C LEU A 238 -22.72 -8.17 -1.25
N GLN A 239 -23.87 -8.84 -1.15
CA GLN A 239 -25.17 -8.19 -0.98
C GLN A 239 -25.22 -7.40 0.32
N THR A 240 -24.72 -7.97 1.42
CA THR A 240 -24.61 -7.26 2.70
C THR A 240 -23.74 -6.02 2.58
N LEU A 241 -22.50 -6.15 2.07
CA LEU A 241 -21.58 -5.02 1.95
C LEU A 241 -22.12 -3.92 1.03
N THR A 242 -22.82 -4.29 -0.05
CA THR A 242 -23.42 -3.32 -0.99
C THR A 242 -24.65 -2.62 -0.39
N ALA A 243 -25.37 -3.29 0.51
CA ALA A 243 -26.54 -2.75 1.19
C ALA A 243 -26.19 -1.93 2.44
N LEU A 244 -24.94 -1.97 2.92
CA LEU A 244 -24.51 -1.14 4.04
C LEU A 244 -24.59 0.34 3.64
N GLN A 245 -25.25 1.11 4.48
CA GLN A 245 -25.45 2.55 4.31
C GLN A 245 -25.27 3.24 5.66
N ALA A 246 -25.29 4.58 5.63
CA ALA A 246 -25.28 5.34 6.85
C ALA A 246 -26.52 5.01 7.70
N SER A 247 -26.33 4.83 9.00
CA SER A 247 -27.42 4.74 9.97
C SER A 247 -28.09 6.11 10.15
N PRO A 248 -29.28 6.18 10.78
CA PRO A 248 -29.86 7.45 11.20
C PRO A 248 -28.83 8.29 11.98
N GLY A 249 -28.65 9.55 11.60
CA GLY A 249 -27.57 10.40 12.11
C GLY A 249 -26.32 10.46 11.21
N SER A 250 -26.34 9.80 10.05
CA SER A 250 -25.25 9.78 9.06
C SER A 250 -23.97 9.08 9.51
N HIS A 251 -24.09 8.10 10.42
CA HIS A 251 -22.95 7.31 10.88
C HIS A 251 -22.72 6.08 9.97
N CYS A 252 -21.48 5.85 9.56
CA CYS A 252 -21.10 4.66 8.80
C CYS A 252 -20.11 3.81 9.62
N PRO A 253 -20.20 2.47 9.55
CA PRO A 253 -19.18 1.62 10.15
C PRO A 253 -17.84 1.77 9.41
N LEU A 254 -16.76 1.83 10.18
CA LEU A 254 -15.39 1.65 9.70
C LEU A 254 -14.95 0.22 10.04
N PHE A 255 -14.60 -0.56 9.02
CA PHE A 255 -14.12 -1.92 9.19
C PHE A 255 -12.60 -1.94 9.02
N PRO A 256 -11.83 -2.47 9.99
CA PRO A 256 -10.41 -2.71 9.80
C PRO A 256 -10.17 -3.60 8.57
N VAL A 257 -9.11 -3.31 7.81
CA VAL A 257 -8.71 -4.17 6.70
C VAL A 257 -7.81 -5.27 7.24
N GLU A 258 -8.40 -6.45 7.48
CA GLU A 258 -7.74 -7.55 8.16
C GLU A 258 -7.20 -8.59 7.17
N VAL A 259 -5.99 -9.08 7.43
CA VAL A 259 -5.42 -10.22 6.72
C VAL A 259 -5.86 -11.52 7.40
N ARG A 260 -6.50 -12.39 6.63
CA ARG A 260 -6.96 -13.71 7.07
C ARG A 260 -6.41 -14.84 6.19
N SER A 261 -6.20 -16.00 6.80
CA SER A 261 -5.84 -17.24 6.12
C SER A 261 -6.81 -18.35 6.54
N LEU A 262 -7.45 -19.00 5.57
CA LEU A 262 -8.31 -20.16 5.79
C LEU A 262 -7.44 -21.42 5.82
N GLU A 263 -7.33 -22.06 6.97
CA GLU A 263 -6.68 -23.35 7.13
C GLU A 263 -7.71 -24.47 7.29
N GLU A 264 -7.27 -25.73 7.18
CA GLU A 264 -8.18 -26.89 7.37
C GLU A 264 -8.83 -26.90 8.76
N SER A 265 -8.12 -26.38 9.77
CA SER A 265 -8.56 -26.34 11.17
C SER A 265 -9.34 -25.07 11.55
N GLY A 266 -9.49 -24.09 10.65
CA GLY A 266 -10.18 -22.83 10.96
C GLY A 266 -9.68 -21.61 10.18
N VAL A 267 -9.97 -20.43 10.69
CA VAL A 267 -9.53 -19.16 10.08
C VAL A 267 -8.49 -18.51 10.99
N ASN A 268 -7.28 -18.34 10.47
CA ASN A 268 -6.24 -17.56 11.12
C ASN A 268 -6.44 -16.08 10.81
N PHE A 269 -6.47 -15.27 11.86
CA PHE A 269 -6.38 -13.83 11.77
C PHE A 269 -4.91 -13.44 11.98
N LEU A 270 -4.29 -12.79 11.00
CA LEU A 270 -2.85 -12.49 11.05
C LEU A 270 -2.57 -11.07 11.52
N GLY A 271 -3.49 -10.14 11.27
CA GLY A 271 -3.36 -8.73 11.61
C GLY A 271 -4.21 -7.83 10.74
N ALA A 272 -4.16 -6.53 11.00
CA ALA A 272 -4.85 -5.52 10.19
C ALA A 272 -3.89 -4.43 9.70
N LEU A 273 -4.17 -3.85 8.55
CA LEU A 273 -3.43 -2.67 8.07
C LEU A 273 -3.59 -1.52 9.09
N ASP A 274 -2.48 -0.89 9.46
CA ASP A 274 -2.48 0.22 10.40
C ASP A 274 -2.99 1.50 9.73
N GLY A 275 -4.05 2.11 10.27
CA GLY A 275 -4.64 3.34 9.75
C GLY A 275 -5.44 3.19 8.44
N VAL A 276 -5.79 1.97 8.02
CA VAL A 276 -6.58 1.72 6.80
C VAL A 276 -7.86 0.97 7.12
N PHE A 277 -8.99 1.54 6.71
CA PHE A 277 -10.32 1.01 7.01
C PHE A 277 -11.16 0.92 5.73
N TRP A 278 -11.90 -0.16 5.56
CA TRP A 278 -12.96 -0.21 4.57
C TRP A 278 -14.21 0.48 5.12
N LEU A 279 -14.96 1.15 4.25
CA LEU A 279 -16.25 1.74 4.58
C LEU A 279 -17.26 1.58 3.44
N PRO A 280 -18.58 1.61 3.73
CA PRO A 280 -19.59 1.65 2.70
C PRO A 280 -19.54 2.94 1.89
N GLY A 281 -19.58 2.79 0.56
CA GLY A 281 -19.40 3.88 -0.41
C GLY A 281 -20.66 4.63 -0.83
N VAL A 282 -21.84 4.27 -0.30
CA VAL A 282 -23.08 4.97 -0.66
C VAL A 282 -23.01 6.43 -0.21
N GLY A 283 -23.13 7.36 -1.15
CA GLY A 283 -23.04 8.80 -0.88
C GLY A 283 -21.63 9.28 -0.54
N ARG A 284 -20.59 8.51 -0.90
CA ARG A 284 -19.19 8.89 -0.72
C ARG A 284 -18.54 9.30 -2.03
N ALA A 285 -17.61 10.23 -1.93
CA ALA A 285 -16.65 10.56 -2.98
C ALA A 285 -15.23 10.38 -2.45
N SER A 286 -14.28 10.14 -3.36
CA SER A 286 -12.87 10.23 -3.02
C SER A 286 -12.54 11.64 -2.55
N GLU A 287 -11.65 11.74 -1.57
CA GLU A 287 -11.22 12.95 -0.85
C GLU A 287 -12.23 13.50 0.17
N ASP A 288 -13.38 12.83 0.38
CA ASP A 288 -14.25 13.13 1.52
C ASP A 288 -13.47 12.97 2.83
N THR A 289 -13.61 13.95 3.72
CA THR A 289 -13.11 13.86 5.09
C THR A 289 -14.21 13.36 6.01
N ILE A 290 -13.91 12.37 6.85
CA ILE A 290 -14.84 11.86 7.86
C ILE A 290 -14.19 11.87 9.24
N SER A 291 -15.02 11.97 10.28
CA SER A 291 -14.59 11.95 11.66
C SER A 291 -15.27 10.81 12.41
N SER A 292 -14.53 10.15 13.29
CA SER A 292 -15.10 9.19 14.24
C SER A 292 -15.52 9.89 15.54
N ALA A 293 -16.32 9.20 16.35
CA ALA A 293 -16.86 9.75 17.60
C ALA A 293 -15.79 10.01 18.68
N ASP A 294 -14.65 9.31 18.59
CA ASP A 294 -13.47 9.46 19.45
C ASP A 294 -12.48 10.52 18.93
N GLY A 295 -12.81 11.23 17.85
CA GLY A 295 -12.08 12.41 17.38
C GLY A 295 -11.02 12.16 16.32
N HIS A 296 -10.83 10.91 15.88
CA HIS A 296 -9.96 10.62 14.73
C HIS A 296 -10.56 11.13 13.43
N GLN A 297 -9.68 11.53 12.52
CA GLN A 297 -10.02 12.05 11.20
C GLN A 297 -9.50 11.11 10.13
N TYR A 298 -10.24 10.98 9.03
CA TYR A 298 -9.88 10.13 7.91
C TYR A 298 -10.18 10.80 6.58
N VAL A 299 -9.42 10.42 5.55
CA VAL A 299 -9.67 10.79 4.16
C VAL A 299 -10.10 9.54 3.38
N VAL A 300 -11.18 9.66 2.62
CA VAL A 300 -11.77 8.56 1.84
C VAL A 300 -11.15 8.50 0.45
N PHE A 301 -10.93 7.29 -0.07
CA PHE A 301 -10.44 7.05 -1.42
C PHE A 301 -11.15 5.86 -2.05
N GLN A 302 -11.29 5.88 -3.37
CA GLN A 302 -11.87 4.78 -4.14
C GLN A 302 -10.82 3.73 -4.55
N ASN A 303 -11.30 2.53 -4.90
CA ASN A 303 -10.51 1.39 -5.36
C ASN A 303 -10.21 1.52 -6.87
N GLY A 304 -9.11 2.19 -7.22
CA GLY A 304 -8.70 2.31 -8.61
C GLY A 304 -9.66 3.20 -9.41
N PHE A 305 -10.20 2.61 -10.47
CA PHE A 305 -11.23 3.20 -11.33
C PHE A 305 -12.67 2.87 -10.88
N ARG A 306 -12.85 2.06 -9.82
CA ARG A 306 -14.17 1.57 -9.40
C ARG A 306 -14.81 2.49 -8.38
N ILE A 307 -16.13 2.67 -8.51
CA ILE A 307 -16.95 3.56 -7.67
C ILE A 307 -18.20 2.87 -7.10
N THR A 308 -18.20 1.53 -7.04
CA THR A 308 -19.35 0.81 -6.46
C THR A 308 -19.40 1.01 -4.93
N PRO A 309 -20.53 0.71 -4.26
CA PRO A 309 -20.65 0.86 -2.81
C PRO A 309 -19.61 0.09 -1.97
N CYS A 310 -18.87 -0.85 -2.54
CA CYS A 310 -17.86 -1.63 -1.81
C CYS A 310 -16.41 -1.28 -2.20
N ASP A 311 -16.21 -0.22 -2.98
CA ASP A 311 -14.93 0.17 -3.58
C ASP A 311 -14.35 1.42 -2.93
N TYR A 312 -14.60 1.63 -1.63
CA TYR A 312 -14.05 2.77 -0.88
C TYR A 312 -13.30 2.30 0.36
N PHE A 313 -12.27 3.05 0.71
CA PHE A 313 -11.52 2.91 1.96
C PHE A 313 -11.20 4.29 2.53
N ALA A 314 -10.90 4.33 3.82
CA ALA A 314 -10.53 5.52 4.55
C ALA A 314 -9.12 5.33 5.13
N VAL A 315 -8.32 6.38 5.06
CA VAL A 315 -6.98 6.42 5.66
C VAL A 315 -6.96 7.46 6.77
N GLU A 316 -6.49 7.05 7.94
CA GLU A 316 -6.42 7.89 9.14
C GLU A 316 -5.34 8.97 9.02
N VAL A 317 -5.66 10.21 9.38
CA VAL A 317 -4.70 11.34 9.35
C VAL A 317 -4.15 11.71 10.73
N SER A 318 -4.95 11.54 11.79
CA SER A 318 -4.63 12.05 13.13
C SER A 318 -4.73 10.96 14.16
#